data_AF-A0A7V3RZM7-F1
#
_entry.id   AF-A0A7V3RZM7-F1
#
_cell.length_a   1.000
_cell.length_b   1.000
_cell.length_c   1.000
_cell.angle_alpha   90.00
_cell.angle_beta   90.00
_cell.angle_gamma   90.00
#
_symmetry.space_group_name_H-M   'P 1'
#
loop_
_entity.id
_entity.type
_entity.pdbx_description
1 polymer ?
#
loop_
_entity_poly.entity_id
_entity_poly.type
_entity_poly.pdbx_seq_one_letter_code
_entity_poly.pdbx_strand_id
1 'polypeptide(L)'
;MKKLMALVIGLFAVMASARELSWVPDVSFSGSPSYVSEVAATFRENGGPLSPFGSHIGLKADVRTKEFGAVLHFACATGVFVYDYSRTGLFASSSLSFIANGVLRHEARNRKIIFQYYGWEEVAEFEDFIARQSVQFLGLDQYLISVRVENRSGKNLSLQPVFKMQRKGRELKVEKAEPGKMVLKFAVQPILVPGKNFLSILPSLPESELAGAERPGILQIKSPAVVIPAGSQASFYYIFGYHPDRAEKALALTESARKDFPGPEQAWSRMLEARDQLFNSLPKPRLKPEQKDYLDLYLMAATALDNALYAPRGAMKYWGCVPTKVHYNWFWLWDSGFQALGYSEFRPELAAEVIQAIFQAQRDDGFIAHMEDERAQPITPHSQPPVFGFSAGKMIERYADDARYREFEKEMYEKGERFIGWWKKARDENHNGLFEYISQDEGGWDNSPRMKYVRPGPFISYVG
;
A
#
# COMPACT_ATOMS: atom_id res chain seq x y z
N MET A 1 -6.83 -61.56 10.65
CA MET A 1 -7.35 -60.49 11.53
C MET A 1 -7.30 -59.16 10.77
N LYS A 2 -8.49 -58.58 10.52
CA LYS A 2 -8.86 -57.15 10.29
C LYS A 2 -7.93 -56.29 9.41
N LYS A 3 -8.27 -55.97 8.15
CA LYS A 3 -9.19 -54.91 7.64
C LYS A 3 -8.80 -53.46 7.98
N LEU A 4 -8.89 -52.63 6.93
CA LEU A 4 -8.87 -51.16 6.84
C LEU A 4 -7.46 -50.51 6.93
N MET A 5 -7.04 -49.61 6.04
CA MET A 5 -7.81 -48.70 5.19
C MET A 5 -6.92 -48.20 4.04
N ALA A 6 -7.47 -48.25 2.82
CA ALA A 6 -6.90 -47.57 1.66
C ALA A 6 -7.17 -46.07 1.79
N LEU A 7 -6.13 -45.25 1.56
CA LEU A 7 -6.32 -43.88 1.10
C LEU A 7 -5.19 -43.51 0.13
N VAL A 8 -5.46 -43.82 -1.13
CA VAL A 8 -5.06 -43.10 -2.36
C VAL A 8 -3.90 -42.10 -2.18
N ILE A 9 -2.67 -42.60 -2.34
CA ILE A 9 -1.51 -41.79 -2.74
C ILE A 9 -1.37 -42.00 -4.25
N GLY A 10 -2.14 -41.24 -5.01
CA GLY A 10 -2.16 -41.32 -6.47
C GLY A 10 -2.90 -40.13 -7.06
N LEU A 11 -2.20 -39.40 -7.92
CA LEU A 11 -2.56 -38.15 -8.61
C LEU A 11 -2.49 -36.87 -7.77
N PHE A 12 -1.37 -36.17 -7.86
CA PHE A 12 -1.29 -34.75 -8.29
C PHE A 12 0.19 -34.36 -8.50
N ALA A 13 0.88 -35.10 -9.36
CA ALA A 13 2.04 -34.56 -10.08
C ALA A 13 1.50 -33.99 -11.41
N VAL A 14 0.71 -32.93 -11.32
CA VAL A 14 0.35 -32.11 -12.48
C VAL A 14 1.41 -31.03 -12.54
N MET A 15 2.09 -30.92 -13.69
CA MET A 15 2.99 -29.82 -14.00
C MET A 15 2.36 -28.50 -13.54
N ALA A 16 2.99 -27.85 -12.57
CA ALA A 16 2.53 -26.58 -12.02
C ALA A 16 2.64 -25.50 -13.10
N SER A 17 1.59 -25.35 -13.92
CA SER A 17 1.30 -24.04 -14.48
C SER A 17 0.83 -23.18 -13.31
N ALA A 18 1.62 -22.20 -12.91
CA ALA A 18 1.45 -21.34 -11.74
C ALA A 18 0.09 -20.60 -11.74
N ARG A 19 -0.98 -21.28 -11.31
CA ARG A 19 -2.26 -20.67 -10.91
C ARG A 19 -2.36 -20.82 -9.41
N GLU A 20 -2.28 -19.71 -8.70
CA GLU A 20 -2.61 -19.66 -7.29
C GLU A 20 -4.14 -19.67 -7.16
N LEU A 21 -4.66 -20.57 -6.33
CA LEU A 21 -6.09 -20.77 -6.16
C LEU A 21 -6.56 -20.09 -4.87
N SER A 22 -7.65 -19.32 -4.95
CA SER A 22 -8.34 -18.86 -3.75
C SER A 22 -9.09 -20.03 -3.10
N TRP A 23 -9.40 -19.88 -1.81
CA TRP A 23 -10.26 -20.80 -1.07
C TRP A 23 -11.74 -20.63 -1.45
N VAL A 24 -12.06 -19.53 -2.14
CA VAL A 24 -13.36 -19.32 -2.77
C VAL A 24 -13.38 -20.08 -4.10
N PRO A 25 -14.34 -20.99 -4.30
CA PRO A 25 -14.49 -21.69 -5.57
C PRO A 25 -14.58 -20.72 -6.75
N ASP A 26 -13.94 -21.08 -7.86
CA ASP A 26 -13.95 -20.32 -9.11
C ASP A 26 -13.25 -18.96 -9.04
N VAL A 27 -12.42 -18.73 -8.02
CA VAL A 27 -11.56 -17.54 -7.91
C VAL A 27 -10.10 -17.97 -7.97
N SER A 28 -9.35 -17.42 -8.92
CA SER A 28 -7.93 -17.73 -9.13
C SER A 28 -7.10 -16.47 -9.33
N PHE A 29 -5.82 -16.55 -9.01
CA PHE A 29 -4.88 -15.45 -9.19
C PHE A 29 -3.49 -15.93 -9.63
N SER A 30 -2.69 -15.01 -10.18
CA SER A 30 -1.34 -15.28 -10.67
C SER A 30 -0.55 -13.98 -10.83
N GLY A 31 0.76 -14.06 -11.07
CA GLY A 31 1.65 -12.91 -11.19
C GLY A 31 2.46 -12.73 -9.91
N SER A 32 2.48 -11.52 -9.36
CA SER A 32 3.12 -11.20 -8.07
C SER A 32 2.05 -10.85 -7.01
N PRO A 33 1.38 -11.85 -6.39
CA PRO A 33 0.18 -11.64 -5.60
C PRO A 33 0.43 -11.20 -4.15
N SER A 34 1.58 -10.59 -3.85
CA SER A 34 1.94 -10.09 -2.50
C SER A 34 0.92 -9.09 -1.91
N TYR A 35 -0.08 -8.68 -2.69
CA TYR A 35 -1.07 -7.65 -2.39
C TYR A 35 -2.52 -8.16 -2.48
N VAL A 36 -2.75 -9.47 -2.31
CA VAL A 36 -4.11 -10.04 -2.17
C VAL A 36 -4.65 -9.85 -0.75
N SER A 37 -5.97 -9.90 -0.61
CA SER A 37 -6.63 -10.06 0.69
C SER A 37 -6.16 -11.34 1.38
N GLU A 38 -5.84 -11.24 2.66
CA GLU A 38 -5.28 -12.29 3.52
C GLU A 38 -5.88 -13.69 3.27
N VAL A 39 -5.03 -14.66 2.97
CA VAL A 39 -5.35 -16.08 3.11
C VAL A 39 -4.94 -16.46 4.54
N ALA A 40 -5.89 -16.82 5.39
CA ALA A 40 -5.69 -16.86 6.84
C ALA A 40 -4.98 -18.13 7.34
N ALA A 41 -3.90 -18.58 6.68
CA ALA A 41 -3.19 -19.79 7.10
C ALA A 41 -1.74 -19.56 7.56
N THR A 42 -0.98 -18.62 6.97
CA THR A 42 0.43 -18.44 7.35
C THR A 42 0.93 -16.99 7.32
N PHE A 43 1.88 -16.68 8.22
CA PHE A 43 2.48 -15.34 8.41
C PHE A 43 3.15 -14.76 7.14
N ARG A 44 3.45 -15.58 6.12
CA ARG A 44 4.03 -15.15 4.83
C ARG A 44 3.00 -14.48 3.89
N GLU A 45 1.73 -14.44 4.26
CA GLU A 45 0.62 -13.92 3.43
C GLU A 45 0.12 -12.53 3.88
N ASN A 46 0.88 -11.85 4.77
CA ASN A 46 0.61 -10.52 5.34
C ASN A 46 1.39 -9.39 4.63
N GLY A 47 1.32 -9.31 3.31
CA GLY A 47 1.92 -8.18 2.58
C GLY A 47 1.19 -6.86 2.87
N GLY A 48 1.86 -5.71 2.73
CA GLY A 48 1.18 -4.40 2.72
C GLY A 48 0.25 -4.25 1.51
N PRO A 49 -0.55 -3.18 1.40
CA PRO A 49 -1.26 -2.86 0.17
C PRO A 49 -0.31 -2.34 -0.93
N LEU A 50 -0.72 -2.44 -2.20
CA LEU A 50 -0.07 -1.68 -3.27
C LEU A 50 -0.27 -0.19 -3.01
N SER A 51 0.79 0.59 -3.01
CA SER A 51 0.81 2.02 -2.70
C SER A 51 2.03 2.71 -3.37
N PRO A 52 2.16 2.66 -4.71
CA PRO A 52 3.30 3.25 -5.42
C PRO A 52 3.30 4.78 -5.35
N PHE A 53 4.35 5.39 -5.91
CA PHE A 53 4.51 6.85 -6.06
C PHE A 53 4.61 7.64 -4.76
N GLY A 54 4.85 6.99 -3.63
CA GLY A 54 4.82 7.64 -2.32
C GLY A 54 3.43 7.76 -1.69
N SER A 55 2.42 7.14 -2.28
CA SER A 55 1.01 7.36 -1.93
C SER A 55 0.70 7.08 -0.45
N HIS A 56 -0.33 7.78 0.03
CA HIS A 56 -0.95 7.67 1.33
C HIS A 56 -2.26 6.87 1.28
N ILE A 57 -2.55 6.28 0.12
CA ILE A 57 -3.63 5.33 -0.13
C ILE A 57 -3.04 4.04 -0.68
N GLY A 58 -3.53 2.91 -0.18
CA GLY A 58 -3.13 1.60 -0.66
C GLY A 58 -4.33 0.72 -1.03
N LEU A 59 -4.13 -0.19 -1.98
CA LEU A 59 -5.16 -1.11 -2.46
C LEU A 59 -4.71 -2.57 -2.40
N LYS A 60 -5.67 -3.48 -2.18
CA LYS A 60 -5.50 -4.93 -2.37
C LYS A 60 -6.68 -5.51 -3.14
N ALA A 61 -6.46 -6.55 -3.95
CA ALA A 61 -7.58 -7.28 -4.54
C ALA A 61 -8.21 -8.22 -3.49
N ASP A 62 -9.53 -8.21 -3.35
CA ASP A 62 -10.23 -9.14 -2.46
C ASP A 62 -10.58 -10.44 -3.18
N VAL A 63 -9.79 -11.47 -2.89
CA VAL A 63 -9.94 -12.83 -3.44
C VAL A 63 -10.83 -13.72 -2.55
N ARG A 64 -11.34 -13.20 -1.43
CA ARG A 64 -12.21 -13.94 -0.48
C ARG A 64 -13.70 -13.79 -0.77
N THR A 65 -14.06 -13.33 -1.96
CA THR A 65 -15.45 -13.09 -2.38
C THR A 65 -15.67 -13.47 -3.84
N LYS A 66 -16.92 -13.75 -4.21
CA LYS A 66 -17.34 -13.91 -5.62
C LYS A 66 -17.75 -12.59 -6.27
N GLU A 67 -17.78 -11.48 -5.51
CA GLU A 67 -18.07 -10.16 -6.04
C GLU A 67 -17.00 -9.71 -7.05
N PHE A 68 -17.45 -9.21 -8.21
CA PHE A 68 -16.56 -8.77 -9.27
C PHE A 68 -15.83 -7.47 -8.92
N GLY A 69 -14.55 -7.37 -9.27
CA GLY A 69 -13.75 -6.16 -9.08
C GLY A 69 -13.67 -5.77 -7.61
N ALA A 70 -13.57 -6.77 -6.73
CA ALA A 70 -13.54 -6.55 -5.29
C ALA A 70 -12.16 -6.01 -4.86
N VAL A 71 -12.16 -4.85 -4.18
CA VAL A 71 -10.95 -4.12 -3.78
C VAL A 71 -11.04 -3.75 -2.31
N LEU A 72 -9.96 -3.94 -1.56
CA LEU A 72 -9.79 -3.42 -0.20
C LEU A 72 -9.02 -2.09 -0.27
N HIS A 73 -9.49 -1.08 0.45
CA HIS A 73 -8.93 0.28 0.44
C HIS A 73 -8.34 0.62 1.81
N PHE A 74 -7.07 1.02 1.82
CA PHE A 74 -6.29 1.32 3.01
C PHE A 74 -5.86 2.78 3.01
N ALA A 75 -6.11 3.49 4.10
CA ALA A 75 -5.40 4.72 4.40
C ALA A 75 -4.01 4.36 4.93
N CYS A 76 -2.98 4.91 4.34
CA CYS A 76 -1.60 4.59 4.67
C CYS A 76 -0.90 5.73 5.39
N ALA A 77 -1.65 6.67 5.96
CA ALA A 77 -1.12 7.73 6.81
C ALA A 77 -0.65 7.20 8.18
N THR A 78 0.25 7.92 8.84
CA THR A 78 0.89 7.49 10.11
C THR A 78 -0.10 7.44 11.31
N GLY A 79 0.02 6.43 12.20
CA GLY A 79 -1.01 5.98 13.20
C GLY A 79 -0.73 6.25 14.71
N VAL A 80 -1.57 5.92 15.72
CA VAL A 80 -1.19 5.91 17.20
C VAL A 80 -0.95 4.51 17.76
N PHE A 81 -1.76 3.50 17.40
CA PHE A 81 -1.83 2.24 18.15
C PHE A 81 -1.68 1.01 17.23
N VAL A 82 -0.48 0.45 17.15
CA VAL A 82 -0.17 -0.68 16.26
C VAL A 82 -0.10 -1.98 17.06
N TYR A 83 -1.23 -2.40 17.63
CA TYR A 83 -1.34 -3.72 18.26
C TYR A 83 -2.39 -4.63 17.62
N ASP A 84 -3.32 -4.09 16.82
CA ASP A 84 -4.19 -4.91 15.95
C ASP A 84 -3.63 -4.90 14.53
N TYR A 85 -2.60 -5.72 14.32
CA TYR A 85 -1.90 -5.91 13.04
C TYR A 85 -2.86 -6.23 11.87
N SER A 86 -4.09 -6.70 12.12
CA SER A 86 -4.98 -7.17 11.06
C SER A 86 -5.79 -6.06 10.35
N ARG A 87 -5.82 -4.82 10.88
CA ARG A 87 -6.79 -3.79 10.42
C ARG A 87 -6.32 -2.33 10.48
N THR A 88 -5.03 -2.07 10.64
CA THR A 88 -4.51 -0.71 10.47
C THR A 88 -4.79 -0.23 9.04
N GLY A 89 -5.24 1.01 8.85
CA GLY A 89 -5.47 1.56 7.50
C GLY A 89 -6.77 1.14 6.78
N LEU A 90 -7.21 -0.13 6.88
CA LEU A 90 -8.38 -0.63 6.13
C LEU A 90 -9.65 0.14 6.50
N PHE A 91 -10.18 0.92 5.55
CA PHE A 91 -11.37 1.73 5.80
C PHE A 91 -12.59 1.31 5.01
N ALA A 92 -12.40 0.62 3.88
CA ALA A 92 -13.51 0.16 3.06
C ALA A 92 -13.12 -1.03 2.17
N SER A 93 -14.12 -1.75 1.70
CA SER A 93 -14.04 -2.56 0.49
C SER A 93 -14.99 -2.03 -0.57
N SER A 94 -14.66 -2.21 -1.84
CA SER A 94 -15.56 -1.91 -2.95
C SER A 94 -15.72 -3.11 -3.86
N SER A 95 -16.80 -3.13 -4.63
CA SER A 95 -17.03 -4.10 -5.70
C SER A 95 -17.97 -3.53 -6.75
N LEU A 96 -18.05 -4.22 -7.88
CA LEU A 96 -18.88 -3.87 -9.02
C LEU A 96 -19.95 -4.94 -9.23
N SER A 97 -21.17 -4.47 -9.47
CA SER A 97 -22.29 -5.31 -9.91
C SER A 97 -22.99 -4.65 -11.09
N PHE A 98 -23.81 -5.42 -11.81
CA PHE A 98 -24.47 -4.97 -13.02
C PHE A 98 -25.96 -5.27 -12.96
N ILE A 99 -26.82 -4.30 -13.27
CA ILE A 99 -28.20 -4.60 -13.62
C ILE A 99 -28.24 -4.83 -15.13
N ALA A 100 -28.18 -6.10 -15.53
CA ALA A 100 -28.16 -6.55 -16.91
C ALA A 100 -29.58 -6.92 -17.34
N ASN A 101 -30.16 -6.18 -18.30
CA ASN A 101 -31.54 -6.37 -18.78
C ASN A 101 -32.56 -6.43 -17.63
N GLY A 102 -32.38 -5.59 -16.61
CA GLY A 102 -33.25 -5.53 -15.42
C GLY A 102 -32.91 -6.54 -14.32
N VAL A 103 -31.94 -7.43 -14.52
CA VAL A 103 -31.54 -8.46 -13.54
C VAL A 103 -30.20 -8.10 -12.90
N LEU A 104 -30.15 -8.06 -11.56
CA LEU A 104 -28.91 -7.82 -10.82
C LEU A 104 -27.95 -9.02 -10.93
N ARG A 105 -26.74 -8.77 -11.45
CA ARG A 105 -25.60 -9.68 -11.53
C ARG A 105 -24.50 -9.17 -10.62
N HIS A 106 -24.29 -9.83 -9.48
CA HIS A 106 -23.34 -9.41 -8.45
C HIS A 106 -22.21 -10.41 -8.21
N GLU A 107 -22.40 -11.69 -8.58
CA GLU A 107 -21.36 -12.72 -8.53
C GLU A 107 -20.98 -13.18 -9.94
N ALA A 108 -19.69 -13.36 -10.17
CA ALA A 108 -19.16 -13.94 -11.40
C ALA A 108 -19.12 -15.47 -11.32
N ARG A 109 -19.28 -16.16 -12.45
CA ARG A 109 -19.10 -17.62 -12.55
C ARG A 109 -17.66 -18.03 -12.33
N ASN A 110 -16.73 -17.19 -12.76
CA ASN A 110 -15.29 -17.36 -12.61
C ASN A 110 -14.64 -15.99 -12.49
N ARG A 111 -13.67 -15.84 -11.58
CA ARG A 111 -12.81 -14.67 -11.43
C ARG A 111 -11.36 -15.09 -11.59
N LYS A 112 -10.66 -14.44 -12.52
CA LYS A 112 -9.21 -14.60 -12.72
C LYS A 112 -8.50 -13.27 -12.54
N ILE A 113 -7.75 -13.13 -11.46
CA ILE A 113 -6.94 -11.94 -11.16
C ILE A 113 -5.50 -12.14 -11.66
N ILE A 114 -4.93 -11.15 -12.30
CA ILE A 114 -3.57 -11.17 -12.83
C ILE A 114 -2.84 -9.93 -12.30
N PHE A 115 -1.90 -10.16 -11.38
CA PHE A 115 -1.15 -9.10 -10.73
C PHE A 115 0.02 -8.63 -11.57
N GLN A 116 0.20 -7.31 -11.58
CA GLN A 116 1.40 -6.62 -11.97
C GLN A 116 1.92 -5.86 -10.74
N TYR A 117 3.22 -5.60 -10.67
CA TYR A 117 3.83 -4.95 -9.51
C TYR A 117 3.15 -3.63 -9.07
N TYR A 118 2.48 -2.89 -9.96
CA TYR A 118 1.81 -1.60 -9.68
C TYR A 118 0.28 -1.62 -9.84
N GLY A 119 -0.33 -2.77 -10.11
CA GLY A 119 -1.77 -2.86 -10.38
C GLY A 119 -2.21 -4.27 -10.72
N TRP A 120 -3.46 -4.48 -11.09
CA TRP A 120 -3.92 -5.80 -11.53
C TRP A 120 -5.07 -5.71 -12.50
N GLU A 121 -5.20 -6.77 -13.29
CA GLU A 121 -6.36 -7.02 -14.13
C GLU A 121 -7.19 -8.16 -13.52
N GLU A 122 -8.51 -8.09 -13.69
CA GLU A 122 -9.43 -9.16 -13.32
C GLU A 122 -10.33 -9.46 -14.50
N VAL A 123 -10.41 -10.73 -14.90
CA VAL A 123 -11.38 -11.21 -15.89
C VAL A 123 -12.47 -11.98 -15.15
N ALA A 124 -13.72 -11.58 -15.37
CA ALA A 124 -14.89 -12.21 -14.80
C ALA A 124 -15.90 -12.63 -15.86
N GLU A 125 -16.36 -13.87 -15.75
CA GLU A 125 -17.35 -14.45 -16.65
C GLU A 125 -18.75 -14.36 -16.03
N PHE A 126 -19.67 -13.73 -16.76
CA PHE A 126 -21.10 -13.73 -16.46
C PHE A 126 -21.86 -14.55 -17.51
N GLU A 127 -23.18 -14.68 -17.34
CA GLU A 127 -24.01 -15.44 -18.26
C GLU A 127 -24.01 -14.87 -19.68
N ASP A 128 -24.21 -13.56 -19.81
CA ASP A 128 -24.44 -12.89 -21.10
C ASP A 128 -23.23 -12.09 -21.59
N PHE A 129 -22.19 -11.92 -20.76
CA PHE A 129 -21.05 -11.05 -21.04
C PHE A 129 -19.80 -11.45 -20.26
N ILE A 130 -18.65 -10.92 -20.70
CA ILE A 130 -17.41 -10.92 -19.90
C ILE A 130 -17.12 -9.50 -19.46
N ALA A 131 -16.75 -9.34 -18.19
CA ALA A 131 -16.25 -8.09 -17.65
C ALA A 131 -14.75 -8.21 -17.36
N ARG A 132 -13.98 -7.20 -17.77
CA ARG A 132 -12.56 -7.07 -17.46
C ARG A 132 -12.36 -5.80 -16.64
N GLN A 133 -11.87 -5.93 -15.43
CA GLN A 133 -11.50 -4.80 -14.57
C GLN A 133 -9.99 -4.59 -14.61
N SER A 134 -9.54 -3.35 -14.55
CA SER A 134 -8.16 -3.02 -14.17
C SER A 134 -8.15 -2.04 -12.99
N VAL A 135 -7.27 -2.30 -12.02
CA VAL A 135 -6.91 -1.36 -10.95
C VAL A 135 -5.51 -0.87 -11.23
N GLN A 136 -5.37 0.45 -11.29
CA GLN A 136 -4.16 1.12 -11.74
C GLN A 136 -3.96 2.41 -10.95
N PHE A 137 -2.73 2.67 -10.52
CA PHE A 137 -2.37 3.94 -9.90
C PHE A 137 -2.01 4.96 -10.99
N LEU A 138 -2.52 6.18 -10.85
CA LEU A 138 -2.32 7.26 -11.82
C LEU A 138 -1.18 8.21 -11.40
N GLY A 139 -0.82 8.20 -10.12
CA GLY A 139 0.19 9.06 -9.52
C GLY A 139 0.03 9.09 -8.00
N LEU A 140 0.65 10.08 -7.36
CA LEU A 140 0.55 10.29 -5.92
C LEU A 140 -0.90 10.48 -5.49
N ASP A 141 -1.39 9.59 -4.62
CA ASP A 141 -2.74 9.62 -4.05
C ASP A 141 -3.90 9.54 -5.06
N GLN A 142 -3.62 9.02 -6.25
CA GLN A 142 -4.58 8.88 -7.35
C GLN A 142 -4.60 7.46 -7.90
N TYR A 143 -5.79 6.90 -8.07
CA TYR A 143 -5.96 5.58 -8.68
C TYR A 143 -7.24 5.51 -9.51
N LEU A 144 -7.35 4.42 -10.26
CA LEU A 144 -8.39 4.17 -11.23
C LEU A 144 -8.88 2.74 -11.07
N ILE A 145 -10.21 2.59 -11.11
CA ILE A 145 -10.87 1.31 -11.37
C ILE A 145 -11.60 1.45 -12.69
N SER A 146 -11.16 0.74 -13.71
CA SER A 146 -11.79 0.73 -15.04
C SER A 146 -12.36 -0.64 -15.36
N VAL A 147 -13.46 -0.66 -16.11
CA VAL A 147 -14.15 -1.88 -16.52
C VAL A 147 -14.43 -1.81 -18.01
N ARG A 148 -14.14 -2.91 -18.71
CA ARG A 148 -14.56 -3.17 -20.08
C ARG A 148 -15.50 -4.37 -20.09
N VAL A 149 -16.69 -4.20 -20.62
CA VAL A 149 -17.69 -5.27 -20.77
C VAL A 149 -17.81 -5.65 -22.24
N GLU A 150 -17.67 -6.94 -22.53
CA GLU A 150 -17.82 -7.55 -23.84
C GLU A 150 -19.15 -8.32 -23.87
N ASN A 151 -20.12 -7.86 -24.66
CA ASN A 151 -21.41 -8.52 -24.80
C ASN A 151 -21.25 -9.76 -25.68
N ARG A 152 -21.43 -10.94 -25.07
CA ARG A 152 -21.33 -12.24 -25.75
C ARG A 152 -22.69 -12.83 -26.10
N SER A 153 -23.77 -12.15 -25.71
CA SER A 153 -25.10 -12.55 -26.11
C SER A 153 -25.35 -12.21 -27.59
N GLY A 154 -26.24 -12.95 -28.23
CA GLY A 154 -26.70 -12.66 -29.60
C GLY A 154 -27.69 -11.49 -29.68
N LYS A 155 -27.85 -10.69 -28.62
CA LYS A 155 -28.83 -9.60 -28.50
C LYS A 155 -28.18 -8.36 -27.90
N ASN A 156 -28.88 -7.22 -27.98
CA ASN A 156 -28.45 -6.02 -27.27
C ASN A 156 -28.52 -6.26 -25.75
N LEU A 157 -27.47 -5.83 -25.05
CA LEU A 157 -27.36 -5.90 -23.60
C LEU A 157 -27.53 -4.50 -23.03
N SER A 158 -28.62 -4.26 -22.30
CA SER A 158 -28.75 -3.07 -21.45
C SER A 158 -28.05 -3.34 -20.13
N LEU A 159 -27.01 -2.57 -19.82
CA LEU A 159 -26.17 -2.79 -18.64
C LEU A 159 -26.09 -1.52 -17.79
N GLN A 160 -26.55 -1.60 -16.54
CA GLN A 160 -26.38 -0.52 -15.56
C GLN A 160 -25.29 -0.88 -14.55
N PRO A 161 -24.13 -0.19 -14.55
CA PRO A 161 -23.11 -0.40 -13.54
C PRO A 161 -23.54 0.11 -12.16
N VAL A 162 -23.29 -0.69 -11.14
CA VAL A 162 -23.49 -0.33 -9.73
C VAL A 162 -22.17 -0.54 -8.99
N PHE A 163 -21.50 0.55 -8.65
CA PHE A 163 -20.31 0.52 -7.80
C PHE A 163 -20.74 0.56 -6.34
N LYS A 164 -20.37 -0.46 -5.58
CA LYS A 164 -20.65 -0.56 -4.15
C LYS A 164 -19.36 -0.28 -3.39
N MET A 165 -19.45 0.58 -2.38
CA MET A 165 -18.39 0.77 -1.39
C MET A 165 -18.97 0.54 0.00
N GLN A 166 -18.31 -0.27 0.80
CA GLN A 166 -18.80 -0.68 2.10
C GLN A 166 -17.72 -0.62 3.17
N ARG A 167 -18.14 -0.32 4.39
CA ARG A 167 -17.31 -0.29 5.57
C ARG A 167 -17.98 -1.10 6.67
N LYS A 168 -17.29 -2.17 7.11
CA LYS A 168 -17.86 -3.11 8.08
C LYS A 168 -18.07 -2.43 9.44
N GLY A 169 -19.32 -2.36 9.88
CA GLY A 169 -19.69 -1.92 11.24
C GLY A 169 -19.43 -0.43 11.54
N ARG A 170 -19.15 0.41 10.54
CA ARG A 170 -18.95 1.86 10.69
C ARG A 170 -19.49 2.62 9.48
N GLU A 171 -19.90 3.86 9.70
CA GLU A 171 -20.45 4.70 8.64
C GLU A 171 -19.35 5.18 7.66
N LEU A 172 -19.72 5.25 6.36
CA LEU A 172 -19.03 6.03 5.34
C LEU A 172 -19.84 7.32 5.18
N LYS A 173 -19.29 8.45 5.64
CA LYS A 173 -20.00 9.72 5.58
C LYS A 173 -19.80 10.34 4.21
N VAL A 174 -20.87 10.74 3.54
CA VAL A 174 -20.79 11.58 2.34
C VAL A 174 -20.59 13.02 2.79
N GLU A 175 -19.44 13.62 2.45
CA GLU A 175 -19.16 15.02 2.76
C GLU A 175 -19.71 15.94 1.65
N LYS A 176 -19.60 15.51 0.39
CA LYS A 176 -20.13 16.22 -0.78
C LYS A 176 -20.63 15.22 -1.82
N ALA A 177 -21.79 15.49 -2.42
CA ALA A 177 -22.32 14.74 -3.54
C ALA A 177 -23.03 15.65 -4.54
N GLU A 178 -22.62 15.56 -5.79
CA GLU A 178 -23.20 16.18 -6.98
C GLU A 178 -23.29 15.09 -8.07
N PRO A 179 -24.16 15.21 -9.09
CA PRO A 179 -24.17 14.27 -10.20
C PRO A 179 -22.76 14.09 -10.80
N GLY A 180 -22.30 12.83 -10.88
CA GLY A 180 -20.96 12.50 -11.38
C GLY A 180 -19.79 12.82 -10.44
N LYS A 181 -20.03 13.26 -9.20
CA LYS A 181 -18.96 13.63 -8.27
C LYS A 181 -19.29 13.42 -6.81
N MET A 182 -18.40 12.74 -6.11
CA MET A 182 -18.60 12.40 -4.70
C MET A 182 -17.31 12.59 -3.90
N VAL A 183 -17.46 13.01 -2.64
CA VAL A 183 -16.38 13.04 -1.66
C VAL A 183 -16.86 12.34 -0.39
N LEU A 184 -16.18 11.25 -0.06
CA LEU A 184 -16.41 10.47 1.15
C LEU A 184 -15.47 10.94 2.24
N LYS A 185 -15.97 10.96 3.47
CA LYS A 185 -15.20 11.22 4.68
C LYS A 185 -15.24 9.99 5.57
N PHE A 186 -14.07 9.61 6.06
CA PHE A 186 -13.92 8.49 6.97
C PHE A 186 -12.81 8.77 7.98
N ALA A 187 -12.92 8.15 9.15
CA ALA A 187 -11.86 8.11 10.14
C ALA A 187 -11.21 6.74 10.08
N VAL A 188 -9.89 6.65 10.07
CA VAL A 188 -9.20 5.37 10.26
C VAL A 188 -8.73 5.30 11.71
N GLN A 189 -8.92 4.15 12.35
CA GLN A 189 -8.37 3.92 13.67
C GLN A 189 -7.08 3.11 13.49
N PRO A 190 -6.04 3.38 14.27
CA PRO A 190 -5.80 4.51 15.19
C PRO A 190 -4.80 5.51 14.59
N ILE A 191 -5.11 6.81 14.57
CA ILE A 191 -4.25 7.89 13.97
C ILE A 191 -3.90 9.00 14.97
N LEU A 192 -2.64 9.45 14.98
CA LEU A 192 -2.03 10.38 15.98
C LEU A 192 -2.67 11.74 16.01
N VAL A 193 -3.12 12.17 14.85
CA VAL A 193 -3.99 13.30 14.69
C VAL A 193 -5.34 12.69 14.29
N PRO A 194 -6.47 13.03 14.95
CA PRO A 194 -7.79 12.71 14.44
C PRO A 194 -7.99 13.29 13.03
N GLY A 195 -7.52 12.56 12.03
CA GLY A 195 -7.56 12.93 10.63
C GLY A 195 -8.93 12.65 10.06
N LYS A 196 -9.46 13.66 9.35
CA LYS A 196 -10.62 13.46 8.48
C LYS A 196 -10.04 12.98 7.16
N ASN A 197 -10.10 11.67 6.90
CA ASN A 197 -9.65 11.14 5.62
C ASN A 197 -10.74 11.34 4.59
N PHE A 198 -10.35 11.75 3.39
CA PHE A 198 -11.26 12.02 2.30
C PHE A 198 -10.88 11.22 1.05
N LEU A 199 -11.88 10.61 0.43
CA LEU A 199 -11.76 9.93 -0.85
C LEU A 199 -12.78 10.54 -1.80
N SER A 200 -12.30 11.20 -2.86
CA SER A 200 -13.15 11.68 -3.94
C SER A 200 -13.23 10.65 -5.06
N ILE A 201 -14.41 10.53 -5.66
CA ILE A 201 -14.75 9.57 -6.70
C ILE A 201 -15.41 10.33 -7.86
N LEU A 202 -14.87 10.16 -9.07
CA LEU A 202 -15.43 10.67 -10.33
C LEU A 202 -15.72 9.50 -11.29
N PRO A 203 -16.98 9.05 -11.40
CA PRO A 203 -17.40 8.10 -12.43
C PRO A 203 -17.26 8.68 -13.84
N SER A 204 -17.08 7.82 -14.84
CA SER A 204 -17.00 8.23 -16.24
C SER A 204 -18.34 8.58 -16.88
N LEU A 205 -19.44 8.11 -16.29
CA LEU A 205 -20.79 8.34 -16.78
C LEU A 205 -21.39 9.56 -16.05
N PRO A 206 -21.77 10.64 -16.77
CA PRO A 206 -22.02 11.98 -16.18
C PRO A 206 -23.26 12.09 -15.28
N GLU A 207 -24.17 11.11 -15.33
CA GLU A 207 -25.39 11.05 -14.51
C GLU A 207 -25.32 9.92 -13.47
N SER A 208 -24.11 9.56 -13.05
CA SER A 208 -23.93 8.61 -11.94
C SER A 208 -24.36 9.26 -10.62
N GLU A 209 -25.28 8.61 -9.92
CA GLU A 209 -25.89 9.12 -8.70
C GLU A 209 -25.69 8.20 -7.50
N LEU A 210 -25.70 8.80 -6.32
CA LEU A 210 -25.77 8.09 -5.07
C LEU A 210 -27.13 7.40 -4.93
N ALA A 211 -27.12 6.07 -4.79
CA ALA A 211 -28.31 5.30 -4.55
C ALA A 211 -28.34 4.77 -3.11
N GLY A 212 -29.44 5.04 -2.40
CA GLY A 212 -29.88 4.34 -1.19
C GLY A 212 -28.81 4.20 -0.10
N ALA A 213 -28.74 5.15 0.83
CA ALA A 213 -28.06 4.98 2.12
C ALA A 213 -28.87 4.08 3.08
N GLU A 214 -29.44 2.97 2.58
CA GLU A 214 -30.41 2.15 3.31
C GLU A 214 -29.77 1.38 4.48
N ARG A 215 -28.45 1.26 4.52
CA ARG A 215 -27.70 0.61 5.61
C ARG A 215 -26.49 1.46 6.03
N PRO A 216 -26.29 1.74 7.33
CA PRO A 216 -25.10 2.41 7.81
C PRO A 216 -23.83 1.72 7.30
N GLY A 217 -22.99 2.46 6.57
CA GLY A 217 -21.71 1.97 6.08
C GLY A 217 -21.71 1.33 4.70
N ILE A 218 -22.83 1.29 3.96
CA ILE A 218 -22.86 0.90 2.54
C ILE A 218 -23.25 2.10 1.70
N LEU A 219 -22.49 2.33 0.64
CA LEU A 219 -22.71 3.37 -0.36
C LEU A 219 -22.75 2.74 -1.74
N GLN A 220 -23.72 3.13 -2.56
CA GLN A 220 -23.82 2.69 -3.95
C GLN A 220 -23.83 3.89 -4.88
N ILE A 221 -23.08 3.76 -5.97
CA ILE A 221 -23.13 4.67 -7.12
C ILE A 221 -23.82 3.90 -8.24
N LYS A 222 -25.04 4.30 -8.58
CA LYS A 222 -25.75 3.76 -9.74
C LYS A 222 -25.45 4.66 -10.92
N SER A 223 -24.83 4.09 -11.94
CA SER A 223 -24.57 4.81 -13.19
C SER A 223 -25.73 4.65 -14.17
N PRO A 224 -25.84 5.50 -15.20
CA PRO A 224 -26.80 5.30 -16.28
C PRO A 224 -26.61 3.95 -16.98
N ALA A 225 -27.70 3.43 -17.54
CA ALA A 225 -27.63 2.22 -18.36
C ALA A 225 -26.91 2.51 -19.69
N VAL A 226 -26.03 1.59 -20.08
CA VAL A 226 -25.34 1.60 -21.37
C VAL A 226 -25.87 0.43 -22.20
N VAL A 227 -26.28 0.70 -23.44
CA VAL A 227 -26.69 -0.35 -24.38
C VAL A 227 -25.46 -0.83 -25.15
N ILE A 228 -25.12 -2.11 -24.99
CA ILE A 228 -23.99 -2.75 -25.66
C ILE A 228 -24.56 -3.68 -26.75
N PRO A 229 -24.35 -3.37 -28.05
CA PRO A 229 -24.81 -4.25 -29.12
C PRO A 229 -24.20 -5.65 -29.04
N ALA A 230 -24.86 -6.64 -29.67
CA ALA A 230 -24.34 -8.01 -29.75
C ALA A 230 -22.91 -8.02 -30.32
N GLY A 231 -21.99 -8.74 -29.66
CA GLY A 231 -20.59 -8.82 -30.06
C GLY A 231 -19.76 -7.54 -29.88
N SER A 232 -20.34 -6.47 -29.34
CA SER A 232 -19.66 -5.20 -29.08
C SER A 232 -19.17 -5.10 -27.63
N GLN A 233 -18.42 -4.04 -27.35
CA GLN A 233 -17.91 -3.76 -26.01
C GLN A 233 -18.21 -2.32 -25.58
N ALA A 234 -18.29 -2.10 -24.26
CA ALA A 234 -18.35 -0.78 -23.66
C ALA A 234 -17.40 -0.68 -22.48
N SER A 235 -16.92 0.53 -22.20
CA SER A 235 -16.02 0.81 -21.09
C SER A 235 -16.56 1.93 -20.22
N PHE A 236 -16.37 1.80 -18.92
CA PHE A 236 -16.63 2.83 -17.91
C PHE A 236 -15.60 2.71 -16.79
N TYR A 237 -15.43 3.77 -16.02
CA TYR A 237 -14.37 3.85 -15.04
C TYR A 237 -14.68 4.81 -13.90
N TYR A 238 -13.92 4.69 -12.83
CA TYR A 238 -14.00 5.51 -11.63
C TYR A 238 -12.59 6.00 -11.31
N ILE A 239 -12.38 7.32 -11.35
CA ILE A 239 -11.13 7.94 -10.91
C ILE A 239 -11.28 8.30 -9.44
N PHE A 240 -10.23 8.05 -8.66
CA PHE A 240 -10.19 8.28 -7.24
C PHE A 240 -9.05 9.24 -6.88
N GLY A 241 -9.31 10.12 -5.92
CA GLY A 241 -8.29 10.98 -5.29
C GLY A 241 -8.42 10.94 -3.78
N TYR A 242 -7.31 10.72 -3.09
CA TYR A 242 -7.27 10.59 -1.64
C TYR A 242 -6.57 11.79 -0.99
N HIS A 243 -7.09 12.26 0.14
CA HIS A 243 -6.35 13.19 0.99
C HIS A 243 -6.74 12.99 2.46
N PRO A 244 -5.78 12.83 3.39
CA PRO A 244 -6.06 12.49 4.79
C PRO A 244 -6.58 13.64 5.67
N ASP A 245 -6.85 14.82 5.09
CA ASP A 245 -7.13 16.06 5.86
C ASP A 245 -8.21 16.97 5.27
N ARG A 246 -8.35 17.02 3.93
CA ARG A 246 -9.10 18.07 3.24
C ARG A 246 -9.91 17.54 2.05
N ALA A 247 -11.22 17.74 2.09
CA ALA A 247 -12.16 17.29 1.06
C ALA A 247 -11.87 17.94 -0.30
N GLU A 248 -11.59 19.24 -0.30
CA GLU A 248 -11.29 20.02 -1.49
C GLU A 248 -9.99 19.58 -2.16
N LYS A 249 -9.02 19.09 -1.37
CA LYS A 249 -7.76 18.56 -1.90
C LYS A 249 -7.92 17.17 -2.49
N ALA A 250 -8.66 16.27 -1.82
CA ALA A 250 -9.02 14.97 -2.39
C ALA A 250 -9.72 15.15 -3.74
N LEU A 251 -10.66 16.09 -3.81
CA LEU A 251 -11.36 16.43 -5.03
C LEU A 251 -10.45 17.03 -6.11
N ALA A 252 -9.60 18.00 -5.76
CA ALA A 252 -8.66 18.60 -6.71
C ALA A 252 -7.71 17.55 -7.31
N LEU A 253 -7.29 16.56 -6.53
CA LEU A 253 -6.51 15.42 -7.02
C LEU A 253 -7.32 14.61 -8.06
N THR A 254 -8.58 14.29 -7.78
CA THR A 254 -9.42 13.54 -8.73
C THR A 254 -9.72 14.32 -10.01
N GLU A 255 -9.97 15.64 -9.90
CA GLU A 255 -10.22 16.51 -11.05
C GLU A 255 -8.97 16.70 -11.92
N SER A 256 -7.80 16.85 -11.30
CA SER A 256 -6.52 16.89 -12.03
C SER A 256 -6.27 15.55 -12.74
N ALA A 257 -6.47 14.43 -12.05
CA ALA A 257 -6.33 13.11 -12.66
C ALA A 257 -7.28 12.93 -13.86
N ARG A 258 -8.53 13.40 -13.74
CA ARG A 258 -9.52 13.37 -14.83
C ARG A 258 -9.12 14.24 -16.02
N LYS A 259 -8.58 15.44 -15.77
CA LYS A 259 -8.16 16.37 -16.81
C LYS A 259 -7.05 15.79 -17.69
N ASP A 260 -6.08 15.13 -17.08
CA ASP A 260 -4.91 14.56 -17.77
C ASP A 260 -5.11 13.08 -18.17
N PHE A 261 -6.34 12.55 -17.99
CA PHE A 261 -6.66 11.14 -18.16
C PHE A 261 -6.67 10.75 -19.65
N PRO A 262 -5.74 9.88 -20.11
CA PRO A 262 -5.63 9.53 -21.53
C PRO A 262 -6.61 8.40 -21.95
N GLY A 263 -7.42 7.89 -21.02
CA GLY A 263 -8.19 6.66 -21.19
C GLY A 263 -7.58 5.46 -20.47
N PRO A 264 -8.36 4.41 -20.16
CA PRO A 264 -7.92 3.29 -19.33
C PRO A 264 -6.70 2.54 -19.85
N GLU A 265 -6.63 2.31 -21.17
CA GLU A 265 -5.57 1.53 -21.79
C GLU A 265 -4.23 2.28 -21.79
N GLN A 266 -4.26 3.58 -22.12
CA GLN A 266 -3.04 4.38 -22.10
C GLN A 266 -2.60 4.71 -20.68
N ALA A 267 -3.52 4.84 -19.72
CA ALA A 267 -3.17 4.93 -18.31
C ALA A 267 -2.46 3.65 -17.82
N TRP A 268 -2.90 2.48 -18.29
CA TRP A 268 -2.26 1.21 -17.96
C TRP A 268 -0.85 1.12 -18.52
N SER A 269 -0.66 1.51 -19.78
CA SER A 269 0.67 1.61 -20.39
C SER A 269 1.58 2.55 -19.62
N ARG A 270 1.12 3.76 -19.24
CA ARG A 270 1.91 4.71 -18.44
C ARG A 270 2.30 4.15 -17.07
N MET A 271 1.40 3.41 -16.41
CA MET A 271 1.70 2.77 -15.13
C MET A 271 2.77 1.67 -15.28
N LEU A 272 2.69 0.86 -16.33
CA LEU A 272 3.72 -0.15 -16.63
C LEU A 272 5.05 0.50 -17.02
N GLU A 273 5.03 1.59 -17.77
CA GLU A 273 6.23 2.38 -18.09
C GLU A 273 6.90 2.93 -16.83
N ALA A 274 6.14 3.44 -15.86
CA ALA A 274 6.69 3.91 -14.59
C ALA A 274 7.34 2.77 -13.78
N ARG A 275 6.72 1.59 -13.74
CA ARG A 275 7.32 0.38 -13.15
C ARG A 275 8.60 -0.01 -13.88
N ASP A 276 8.57 -0.03 -15.21
CA ASP A 276 9.71 -0.43 -16.02
C ASP A 276 10.86 0.59 -15.90
N GLN A 277 10.57 1.88 -15.72
CA GLN A 277 11.56 2.90 -15.37
C GLN A 277 12.24 2.60 -14.03
N LEU A 278 11.47 2.24 -12.99
CA LEU A 278 12.06 1.77 -11.74
C LEU A 278 12.98 0.57 -12.00
N PHE A 279 12.50 -0.47 -12.68
CA PHE A 279 13.28 -1.69 -12.92
C PHE A 279 14.54 -1.44 -13.76
N ASN A 280 14.47 -0.55 -14.75
CA ASN A 280 15.60 -0.18 -15.57
C ASN A 280 16.63 0.69 -14.82
N SER A 281 16.23 1.38 -13.75
CA SER A 281 17.14 2.15 -12.89
C SER A 281 17.94 1.28 -11.92
N LEU A 282 17.48 0.06 -11.64
CA LEU A 282 18.14 -0.85 -10.71
C LEU A 282 19.51 -1.31 -11.24
N PRO A 283 20.50 -1.52 -10.35
CA PRO A 283 21.73 -2.20 -10.73
C PRO A 283 21.46 -3.54 -11.40
N LYS A 284 22.21 -3.86 -12.45
CA LYS A 284 22.07 -5.16 -13.11
C LYS A 284 22.45 -6.28 -12.14
N PRO A 285 21.53 -7.21 -11.79
CA PRO A 285 21.84 -8.27 -10.86
C PRO A 285 22.77 -9.30 -11.52
N ARG A 286 23.68 -9.89 -10.74
CA ARG A 286 24.62 -10.91 -11.22
C ARG A 286 23.94 -12.28 -11.31
N LEU A 287 23.00 -12.43 -12.23
CA LEU A 287 22.18 -13.64 -12.43
C LEU A 287 22.40 -14.24 -13.82
N LYS A 288 22.33 -15.57 -13.91
CA LYS A 288 22.26 -16.31 -15.18
C LYS A 288 20.83 -16.27 -15.75
N PRO A 289 20.62 -16.39 -17.07
CA PRO A 289 19.29 -16.31 -17.70
C PRO A 289 18.26 -17.30 -17.15
N GLU A 290 18.70 -18.45 -16.64
CA GLU A 290 17.84 -19.49 -16.10
C GLU A 290 17.33 -19.17 -14.68
N GLN A 291 17.95 -18.22 -13.99
CA GLN A 291 17.64 -17.82 -12.61
C GLN A 291 16.47 -16.82 -12.53
N LYS A 292 15.36 -17.15 -13.21
CA LYS A 292 14.20 -16.26 -13.32
C LYS A 292 13.55 -15.96 -11.97
N ASP A 293 13.51 -16.93 -11.07
CA ASP A 293 12.92 -16.75 -9.73
C ASP A 293 13.72 -15.75 -8.87
N TYR A 294 15.04 -15.71 -9.03
CA TYR A 294 15.89 -14.73 -8.35
C TYR A 294 15.77 -13.33 -8.95
N LEU A 295 15.56 -13.24 -10.26
CA LEU A 295 15.24 -11.97 -10.92
C LEU A 295 13.89 -11.46 -10.42
N ASP A 296 12.88 -12.33 -10.33
CA ASP A 296 11.57 -11.95 -9.81
C ASP A 296 11.65 -11.50 -8.35
N LEU A 297 12.37 -12.23 -7.49
CA LEU A 297 12.63 -11.81 -6.11
C LEU A 297 13.33 -10.44 -6.04
N TYR A 298 14.28 -10.16 -6.94
CA TYR A 298 14.98 -8.88 -6.99
C TYR A 298 14.03 -7.72 -7.35
N LEU A 299 13.17 -7.92 -8.37
CA LEU A 299 12.17 -6.93 -8.76
C LEU A 299 11.08 -6.75 -7.69
N MET A 300 10.71 -7.83 -7.00
CA MET A 300 9.80 -7.81 -5.87
C MET A 300 10.37 -7.03 -4.69
N ALA A 301 11.66 -7.20 -4.36
CA ALA A 301 12.32 -6.44 -3.31
C ALA A 301 12.36 -4.93 -3.62
N ALA A 302 12.69 -4.56 -4.86
CA ALA A 302 12.65 -3.17 -5.30
C ALA A 302 11.23 -2.59 -5.24
N THR A 303 10.24 -3.36 -5.66
CA THR A 303 8.82 -2.96 -5.60
C THR A 303 8.34 -2.84 -4.15
N ALA A 304 8.77 -3.71 -3.24
CA ALA A 304 8.43 -3.62 -1.83
C ALA A 304 9.00 -2.33 -1.21
N LEU A 305 10.25 -1.99 -1.54
CA LEU A 305 10.87 -0.73 -1.12
C LEU A 305 10.11 0.49 -1.66
N ASP A 306 9.74 0.48 -2.94
CA ASP A 306 8.98 1.59 -3.57
C ASP A 306 7.55 1.73 -3.00
N ASN A 307 6.86 0.63 -2.67
CA ASN A 307 5.56 0.69 -2.00
C ASN A 307 5.66 1.19 -0.55
N ALA A 308 6.83 1.05 0.08
CA ALA A 308 7.14 1.60 1.39
C ALA A 308 7.46 3.11 1.35
N LEU A 309 7.75 3.67 0.16
CA LEU A 309 8.05 5.08 -0.02
C LEU A 309 6.89 5.97 0.42
N TYR A 310 7.18 7.09 1.08
CA TYR A 310 6.18 8.00 1.63
C TYR A 310 6.47 9.43 1.20
N ALA A 311 5.56 10.02 0.43
CA ALA A 311 5.71 11.41 -0.02
C ALA A 311 5.60 12.40 1.16
N PRO A 312 6.34 13.52 1.14
CA PRO A 312 6.28 14.50 2.21
C PRO A 312 4.86 15.03 2.42
N ARG A 313 4.40 15.05 3.68
CA ARG A 313 3.16 15.69 4.12
C ARG A 313 3.30 16.19 5.54
N GLY A 314 2.27 16.90 6.02
CA GLY A 314 2.28 17.48 7.36
C GLY A 314 3.44 18.46 7.48
N ALA A 315 4.36 18.18 8.40
CA ALA A 315 5.56 18.98 8.60
C ALA A 315 6.81 18.38 7.91
N MET A 316 6.71 17.21 7.27
CA MET A 316 7.84 16.59 6.57
C MET A 316 8.36 17.50 5.45
N LYS A 317 9.68 17.66 5.39
CA LYS A 317 10.38 18.36 4.31
C LYS A 317 10.92 17.40 3.26
N TYR A 318 11.16 16.16 3.65
CA TYR A 318 11.86 15.15 2.87
C TYR A 318 10.97 13.92 2.69
N TRP A 319 11.24 13.14 1.64
CA TRP A 319 10.59 11.86 1.44
C TRP A 319 10.99 10.91 2.55
N GLY A 320 10.01 10.20 3.11
CA GLY A 320 10.24 9.19 4.14
C GLY A 320 10.06 7.78 3.59
N CYS A 321 10.40 6.77 4.38
CA CYS A 321 10.11 5.39 4.06
C CYS A 321 9.65 4.67 5.33
N VAL A 322 8.59 3.88 5.22
CA VAL A 322 8.01 3.13 6.35
C VAL A 322 8.27 1.64 6.11
N PRO A 323 8.54 0.79 7.12
CA PRO A 323 8.76 -0.64 6.91
C PRO A 323 7.58 -1.30 6.18
N THR A 324 6.33 -0.88 6.46
CA THR A 324 5.17 -1.20 5.62
C THR A 324 4.00 -0.28 5.91
N LYS A 325 3.33 0.18 4.85
CA LYS A 325 2.25 1.20 4.85
C LYS A 325 1.05 0.95 5.78
N VAL A 326 0.92 -0.26 6.31
CA VAL A 326 -0.20 -0.68 7.16
C VAL A 326 0.28 -1.21 8.51
N HIS A 327 1.11 -2.24 8.53
CA HIS A 327 1.50 -2.91 9.78
C HIS A 327 2.57 -2.16 10.58
N TYR A 328 3.40 -1.37 9.91
CA TYR A 328 4.48 -0.58 10.50
C TYR A 328 4.52 0.76 9.75
N ASN A 329 3.56 1.64 10.07
CA ASN A 329 3.24 2.86 9.31
C ASN A 329 3.79 4.16 9.94
N TRP A 330 4.83 4.10 10.75
CA TRP A 330 5.70 5.20 11.18
C TRP A 330 7.03 5.24 10.42
N PHE A 331 7.86 6.24 10.70
CA PHE A 331 9.26 6.23 10.27
C PHE A 331 10.08 5.62 11.40
N TRP A 332 10.74 4.49 11.16
CA TRP A 332 11.61 3.85 12.14
C TRP A 332 13.04 4.25 11.91
N LEU A 333 13.77 4.48 13.00
CA LEU A 333 15.10 5.03 12.97
C LEU A 333 16.08 4.16 12.17
N TRP A 334 16.29 2.92 12.57
CA TRP A 334 17.25 2.04 11.88
C TRP A 334 16.78 1.62 10.48
N ASP A 335 15.46 1.47 10.27
CA ASP A 335 14.87 1.06 9.00
C ASP A 335 15.14 2.13 7.95
N SER A 336 14.99 3.41 8.32
CA SER A 336 15.31 4.53 7.45
C SER A 336 16.76 4.45 6.95
N GLY A 337 17.71 4.03 7.80
CA GLY A 337 19.10 3.82 7.40
C GLY A 337 19.26 2.69 6.37
N PHE A 338 18.59 1.54 6.56
CA PHE A 338 18.68 0.41 5.63
C PHE A 338 17.88 0.62 4.34
N GLN A 339 16.74 1.29 4.41
CA GLN A 339 15.93 1.68 3.25
C GLN A 339 16.69 2.68 2.38
N ALA A 340 17.35 3.67 3.00
CA ALA A 340 18.22 4.60 2.30
C ALA A 340 19.39 3.89 1.60
N LEU A 341 20.00 2.88 2.22
CA LEU A 341 21.00 2.05 1.54
C LEU A 341 20.43 1.39 0.27
N GLY A 342 19.22 0.85 0.34
CA GLY A 342 18.54 0.30 -0.83
C GLY A 342 18.32 1.35 -1.94
N TYR A 343 17.78 2.52 -1.58
CA TYR A 343 17.57 3.62 -2.53
C TYR A 343 18.86 4.14 -3.13
N SER A 344 19.94 4.19 -2.36
CA SER A 344 21.23 4.73 -2.83
C SER A 344 21.89 3.89 -3.92
N GLU A 345 21.31 2.75 -4.31
CA GLU A 345 21.75 1.97 -5.47
C GLU A 345 21.21 2.54 -6.79
N PHE A 346 20.10 3.29 -6.77
CA PHE A 346 19.40 3.73 -7.99
C PHE A 346 18.76 5.13 -7.92
N ARG A 347 18.59 5.71 -6.73
CA ARG A 347 18.01 7.05 -6.46
C ARG A 347 18.77 7.76 -5.32
N PRO A 348 20.00 8.23 -5.57
CA PRO A 348 20.86 8.87 -4.56
C PRO A 348 20.18 10.00 -3.77
N GLU A 349 19.47 10.88 -4.48
CA GLU A 349 18.81 12.04 -3.87
C GLU A 349 17.72 11.60 -2.89
N LEU A 350 16.90 10.63 -3.32
CA LEU A 350 15.85 10.06 -2.48
C LEU A 350 16.43 9.33 -1.26
N ALA A 351 17.58 8.67 -1.43
CA ALA A 351 18.24 7.98 -0.33
C ALA A 351 18.69 8.96 0.77
N ALA A 352 19.26 10.11 0.39
CA ALA A 352 19.60 11.16 1.35
C ALA A 352 18.35 11.70 2.04
N GLU A 353 17.28 11.96 1.29
CA GLU A 353 16.00 12.44 1.83
C GLU A 353 15.39 11.48 2.87
N VAL A 354 15.46 10.17 2.67
CA VAL A 354 14.94 9.18 3.64
C VAL A 354 15.66 9.29 4.99
N ILE A 355 16.98 9.51 5.00
CA ILE A 355 17.71 9.76 6.26
C ILE A 355 17.37 11.14 6.81
N GLN A 356 17.33 12.17 5.95
CA GLN A 356 17.00 13.53 6.38
C GLN A 356 15.59 13.63 7.00
N ALA A 357 14.64 12.81 6.54
CA ALA A 357 13.28 12.74 7.07
C ALA A 357 13.27 12.34 8.55
N ILE A 358 13.95 11.25 8.94
CA ILE A 358 14.02 10.84 10.35
C ILE A 358 14.93 11.76 11.17
N PHE A 359 15.96 12.34 10.56
CA PHE A 359 16.79 13.34 11.24
C PHE A 359 16.11 14.72 11.38
N GLN A 360 14.93 14.90 10.80
CA GLN A 360 14.17 16.14 10.89
C GLN A 360 13.61 16.35 12.30
N ALA A 361 13.20 15.28 12.99
CA ALA A 361 12.68 15.39 14.36
C ALA A 361 13.75 15.34 15.45
N GLN A 362 15.05 15.37 15.07
CA GLN A 362 16.15 15.41 16.02
C GLN A 362 15.96 16.61 16.98
N ARG A 363 15.97 16.32 18.29
CA ARG A 363 15.88 17.33 19.33
C ARG A 363 17.18 18.11 19.51
N ASP A 364 17.09 19.26 20.16
CA ASP A 364 18.24 20.12 20.48
C ASP A 364 19.33 19.41 21.31
N ASP A 365 18.94 18.44 22.15
CA ASP A 365 19.86 17.63 22.95
C ASP A 365 20.47 16.45 22.18
N GLY A 366 20.18 16.33 20.88
CA GLY A 366 20.69 15.30 19.98
C GLY A 366 19.82 14.04 19.88
N PHE A 367 18.79 13.87 20.71
CA PHE A 367 17.93 12.69 20.68
C PHE A 367 17.21 12.54 19.34
N ILE A 368 17.17 11.31 18.85
CA ILE A 368 16.30 10.88 17.74
C ILE A 368 15.51 9.68 18.24
N ALA A 369 14.19 9.72 18.09
CA ALA A 369 13.31 8.67 18.58
C ALA A 369 13.44 7.40 17.73
N HIS A 370 13.11 6.26 18.34
CA HIS A 370 12.91 5.00 17.63
C HIS A 370 11.90 5.18 16.49
N MET A 371 10.82 5.91 16.75
CA MET A 371 9.76 6.15 15.78
C MET A 371 9.37 7.63 15.71
N GLU A 372 9.01 8.05 14.51
CA GLU A 372 8.53 9.39 14.20
C GLU A 372 7.33 9.34 13.26
N ASP A 373 6.59 10.45 13.15
CA ASP A 373 5.44 10.59 12.28
C ASP A 373 5.54 11.80 11.32
N GLU A 374 4.48 11.99 10.54
CA GLU A 374 4.37 13.07 9.57
C GLU A 374 4.39 14.51 10.15
N ARG A 375 4.35 14.67 11.48
CA ARG A 375 4.57 15.96 12.14
C ARG A 375 6.05 16.26 12.35
N ALA A 376 6.94 15.36 11.89
CA ALA A 376 8.38 15.39 12.16
C ALA A 376 8.63 15.55 13.67
N GLN A 377 7.95 14.70 14.45
CA GLN A 377 8.02 14.68 15.90
C GLN A 377 8.28 13.26 16.40
N PRO A 378 9.04 13.12 17.50
CA PRO A 378 9.23 11.84 18.16
C PRO A 378 7.89 11.33 18.72
N ILE A 379 7.60 10.05 18.50
CA ILE A 379 6.40 9.40 19.08
C ILE A 379 6.75 8.42 20.21
N THR A 380 8.05 8.11 20.37
CA THR A 380 8.56 7.29 21.47
C THR A 380 9.56 8.04 22.34
N PRO A 381 9.66 7.68 23.64
CA PRO A 381 10.63 8.29 24.56
C PRO A 381 12.01 7.60 24.55
N HIS A 382 12.21 6.58 23.71
CA HIS A 382 13.46 5.82 23.57
C HIS A 382 13.95 5.87 22.11
N SER A 383 15.25 5.63 21.92
CA SER A 383 15.90 5.68 20.60
C SER A 383 15.95 4.28 19.97
N GLN A 384 16.84 4.06 19.00
CA GLN A 384 17.13 2.76 18.40
C GLN A 384 18.63 2.71 18.00
N PRO A 385 19.26 1.52 17.83
CA PRO A 385 20.65 1.40 17.41
C PRO A 385 21.07 2.40 16.31
N PRO A 386 22.12 3.22 16.54
CA PRO A 386 22.53 4.28 15.63
C PRO A 386 23.30 3.71 14.41
N VAL A 387 22.57 3.23 13.40
CA VAL A 387 23.15 2.58 12.20
C VAL A 387 23.73 3.57 11.17
N PHE A 388 23.57 4.88 11.38
CA PHE A 388 23.85 5.90 10.35
C PHE A 388 25.32 6.12 10.03
N GLY A 389 26.23 5.84 10.96
CA GLY A 389 27.66 5.83 10.65
C GLY A 389 27.99 4.77 9.57
N PHE A 390 27.25 3.67 9.56
CA PHE A 390 27.36 2.64 8.51
C PHE A 390 26.56 3.02 7.26
N SER A 391 25.26 3.29 7.39
CA SER A 391 24.40 3.52 6.22
C SER A 391 24.77 4.78 5.46
N ALA A 392 24.80 5.94 6.13
CA ALA A 392 25.19 7.20 5.48
C ALA A 392 26.65 7.15 5.02
N GLY A 393 27.55 6.53 5.79
CA GLY A 393 28.95 6.34 5.40
C GLY A 393 29.11 5.61 4.07
N LYS A 394 28.33 4.54 3.84
CA LYS A 394 28.32 3.82 2.56
C LYS A 394 27.74 4.63 1.41
N MET A 395 26.73 5.45 1.67
CA MET A 395 26.16 6.33 0.65
C MET A 395 27.15 7.45 0.26
N ILE A 396 27.81 8.06 1.25
CA ILE A 396 28.83 9.09 1.05
C ILE A 396 30.02 8.51 0.28
N GLU A 397 30.51 7.33 0.65
CA GLU A 397 31.58 6.63 -0.08
C GLU A 397 31.21 6.39 -1.55
N ARG A 398 29.96 6.00 -1.82
CA ARG A 398 29.46 5.72 -3.17
C ARG A 398 29.40 6.96 -4.06
N TYR A 399 29.17 8.13 -3.47
CA TYR A 399 28.91 9.38 -4.18
C TYR A 399 29.87 10.50 -3.74
N ALA A 400 31.12 10.18 -3.38
CA ALA A 400 32.09 11.13 -2.81
C ALA A 400 32.41 12.35 -3.72
N ASP A 401 32.26 12.17 -5.03
CA ASP A 401 32.48 13.22 -6.02
C ASP A 401 31.23 14.08 -6.30
N ASP A 402 30.06 13.70 -5.78
CA ASP A 402 28.82 14.46 -5.92
C ASP A 402 28.77 15.57 -4.85
N ALA A 403 28.67 16.83 -5.30
CA ALA A 403 28.61 17.99 -4.41
C ALA A 403 27.45 17.90 -3.40
N ARG A 404 26.32 17.30 -3.78
CA ARG A 404 25.16 17.12 -2.90
C ARG A 404 25.47 16.15 -1.77
N TYR A 405 26.29 15.14 -2.03
CA TYR A 405 26.74 14.20 -1.01
C TYR A 405 27.79 14.78 -0.07
N ARG A 406 28.55 15.79 -0.50
CA ARG A 406 29.42 16.57 0.40
C ARG A 406 28.62 17.44 1.36
N GLU A 407 27.52 18.03 0.88
CA GLU A 407 26.59 18.76 1.74
C GLU A 407 25.88 17.82 2.72
N PHE A 408 25.41 16.67 2.23
CA PHE A 408 24.83 15.61 3.06
C PHE A 408 25.82 15.06 4.09
N GLU A 409 27.10 14.84 3.72
CA GLU A 409 28.15 14.42 4.64
C GLU A 409 28.32 15.43 5.78
N LYS A 410 28.39 16.73 5.47
CA LYS A 410 28.47 17.79 6.47
C LYS A 410 27.26 17.76 7.41
N GLU A 411 26.05 17.66 6.86
CA GLU A 411 24.82 17.57 7.65
C GLU A 411 24.83 16.33 8.57
N MET A 412 25.22 15.17 8.03
CA MET A 412 25.29 13.91 8.78
C MET A 412 26.36 13.95 9.87
N TYR A 413 27.48 14.63 9.63
CA TYR A 413 28.50 14.84 10.66
C TYR A 413 27.95 15.69 11.80
N GLU A 414 27.37 16.86 11.50
CA GLU A 414 26.84 17.80 12.50
C GLU A 414 25.68 17.19 13.31
N LYS A 415 24.75 16.51 12.64
CA LYS A 415 23.62 15.85 13.31
C LYS A 415 24.04 14.57 14.03
N GLY A 416 24.93 13.79 13.43
CA GLY A 416 25.46 12.55 13.98
C GLY A 416 26.28 12.78 15.24
N GLU A 417 27.10 13.84 15.29
CA GLU A 417 27.84 14.23 16.49
C GLU A 417 26.90 14.48 17.67
N ARG A 418 25.83 15.26 17.46
CA ARG A 418 24.83 15.49 18.51
C ARG A 418 24.13 14.20 18.92
N PHE A 419 23.79 13.33 17.96
CA PHE A 419 23.09 12.08 18.26
C PHE A 419 23.96 11.11 19.09
N ILE A 420 25.22 10.93 18.69
CA ILE A 420 26.17 10.12 19.47
C ILE A 420 26.51 10.79 20.81
N GLY A 421 26.57 12.13 20.85
CA GLY A 421 26.69 12.90 22.08
C GLY A 421 25.55 12.63 23.06
N TRP A 422 24.31 12.54 22.55
CA TRP A 422 23.16 12.12 23.35
C TRP A 422 23.32 10.69 23.88
N TRP A 423 23.71 9.72 23.04
CA TRP A 423 23.95 8.33 23.50
C TRP A 423 24.98 8.26 24.62
N LYS A 424 26.13 8.95 24.48
CA LYS A 424 27.16 9.02 25.54
C LYS A 424 26.63 9.60 26.85
N LYS A 425 25.73 10.58 26.78
CA LYS A 425 25.16 11.22 27.98
C LYS A 425 24.04 10.39 28.60
N ALA A 426 23.22 9.75 27.79
CA ALA A 426 21.95 9.15 28.21
C ALA A 426 22.00 7.63 28.38
N ARG A 427 23.05 6.97 27.84
CA ARG A 427 23.12 5.51 27.67
C ARG A 427 24.54 4.96 27.91
N ASP A 428 25.43 5.70 28.58
CA ASP A 428 26.73 5.21 29.07
C ASP A 428 26.83 5.56 30.56
N GLU A 429 25.97 4.92 31.36
CA GLU A 429 25.74 5.27 32.78
C GLU A 429 26.99 5.06 33.63
N ASN A 430 27.79 4.04 33.30
CA ASN A 430 29.01 3.69 34.03
C ASN A 430 30.29 4.30 33.40
N HIS A 431 30.14 5.06 32.31
CA HIS A 431 31.23 5.74 31.60
C HIS A 431 32.34 4.80 31.11
N ASN A 432 32.00 3.58 30.70
CA ASN A 432 32.95 2.61 30.15
C ASN A 432 33.02 2.63 28.62
N GLY A 433 32.22 3.48 27.96
CA GLY A 433 32.19 3.62 26.50
C GLY A 433 31.34 2.56 25.78
N LEU A 434 30.56 1.75 26.50
CA LEU A 434 29.60 0.81 25.96
C LEU A 434 28.19 1.31 26.23
N PHE A 435 27.39 1.45 25.17
CA PHE A 435 26.02 1.92 25.34
C PHE A 435 25.09 0.84 25.91
N GLU A 436 24.29 1.21 26.90
CA GLU A 436 23.26 0.36 27.49
C GLU A 436 21.89 0.67 26.88
N TYR A 437 21.08 -0.36 26.60
CA TYR A 437 19.68 -0.16 26.20
C TYR A 437 18.77 -0.12 27.43
N ILE A 438 17.78 0.79 27.44
CA ILE A 438 16.80 0.89 28.54
C ILE A 438 15.54 0.04 28.32
N SER A 439 15.34 -0.47 27.11
CA SER A 439 14.22 -1.35 26.75
C SER A 439 14.58 -2.33 25.65
N GLN A 440 13.72 -3.34 25.45
CA GLN A 440 13.86 -4.33 24.37
C GLN A 440 13.63 -3.67 23.00
N ASP A 441 12.65 -2.77 22.94
CA ASP A 441 12.30 -1.95 21.78
C ASP A 441 13.46 -1.04 21.36
N GLU A 442 14.16 -0.40 22.32
CA GLU A 442 15.32 0.43 22.02
C GLU A 442 16.47 -0.38 21.42
N GLY A 443 16.57 -1.68 21.74
CA GLY A 443 17.52 -2.59 21.09
C GLY A 443 17.04 -3.14 19.74
N GLY A 444 15.78 -2.93 19.36
CA GLY A 444 15.14 -3.52 18.17
C GLY A 444 14.93 -5.05 18.25
N TRP A 445 15.00 -5.61 19.46
CA TRP A 445 14.96 -7.06 19.71
C TRP A 445 13.90 -7.40 20.77
N ASP A 446 12.66 -7.00 20.47
CA ASP A 446 11.50 -6.92 21.37
C ASP A 446 11.13 -8.22 22.11
N ASN A 447 11.52 -9.39 21.60
CA ASN A 447 11.22 -10.68 22.22
C ASN A 447 12.48 -11.55 22.41
N SER A 448 13.66 -10.94 22.37
CA SER A 448 14.91 -11.67 22.44
C SER A 448 15.21 -12.16 23.86
N PRO A 449 15.59 -13.44 24.05
CA PRO A 449 16.04 -13.96 25.34
C PRO A 449 17.25 -13.21 25.93
N ARG A 450 18.01 -12.51 25.07
CA ARG A 450 19.16 -11.68 25.47
C ARG A 450 18.76 -10.56 26.43
N MET A 451 17.53 -10.08 26.34
CA MET A 451 17.04 -8.96 27.13
C MET A 451 16.29 -9.39 28.41
N LYS A 452 16.37 -10.67 28.79
CA LYS A 452 15.77 -11.21 30.02
C LYS A 452 16.31 -10.54 31.30
N TYR A 453 17.47 -9.89 31.22
CA TYR A 453 18.15 -9.21 32.33
C TYR A 453 17.91 -7.70 32.37
N VAL A 454 17.35 -7.11 31.31
CA VAL A 454 16.85 -5.74 31.37
C VAL A 454 15.66 -5.81 32.31
N ARG A 455 15.75 -5.17 33.48
CA ARG A 455 14.57 -5.03 34.36
C ARG A 455 13.45 -4.53 33.46
N PRO A 456 12.24 -5.11 33.52
CA PRO A 456 11.12 -4.47 32.86
C PRO A 456 11.14 -3.02 33.37
N GLY A 457 11.50 -2.08 32.51
CA GLY A 457 11.11 -0.70 32.74
C GLY A 457 9.60 -0.69 32.94
N PRO A 458 8.99 0.43 33.33
CA PRO A 458 7.57 0.57 33.01
C PRO A 458 7.43 0.16 31.55
N PHE A 459 6.69 -0.91 31.27
CA PHE A 459 6.23 -1.17 29.93
C PHE A 459 5.57 0.14 29.56
N ILE A 460 6.21 0.91 28.68
CA ILE A 460 5.61 2.11 28.15
C ILE A 460 4.58 1.53 27.24
N SER A 461 3.42 1.29 27.82
CA SER A 461 2.22 1.02 27.08
C SER A 461 2.19 2.09 26.01
N TYR A 462 2.33 1.68 24.75
CA TYR A 462 2.10 2.58 23.63
C TYR A 462 0.62 3.04 23.62
N VAL A 463 -0.20 2.50 24.54
CA VAL A 463 -1.45 3.06 25.03
C VAL A 463 -1.15 4.02 26.19
N GLY A 464 -0.96 5.30 25.88
CA GLY A 464 -1.14 6.47 26.77
C GLY A 464 -0.70 6.34 28.22
#